data_AF-A0A6H9LSF2-F1
#
_entry.id   AF-A0A6H9LSF2-F1
#
_cell.length_a   1.000
_cell.length_b   1.000
_cell.length_c   1.000
_cell.angle_alpha   90.00
_cell.angle_beta   90.00
_cell.angle_gamma   90.00
#
_symmetry.space_group_name_H-M   'P 1'
#
loop_
_entity.id
_entity.type
_entity.pdbx_description
1 polymer ?
#
loop_
_entity_poly.entity_id
_entity_poly.type
_entity_poly.pdbx_seq_one_letter_code
_entity_poly.pdbx_strand_id
1 'polypeptide(L)'
;MYNAVLSAQNLVFRFARSGASGSNIHGNVIKEQKIESNADIHYFSTGTNAKADTTVLEESLFYRGEKIIDTAEIMLPGPHNLQNVCAAVIAAKLFDISTDDIVKVLKTFAGVEHRMENVGSIAGITFINDSKATNVDSVCYALRSVKTNLYLIAGGRDKDSDFRPLIRYGKDNIKSIIAIGEAKDKLFQTLGNNYPVLFADSLEEAVGKSFELATPGDTIMLSPGCASFDMFENFEHRGRAFKNAVADLKNGKNKNETINQK
;
A
#
# COMPACT_ATOMS: atom_id res chain seq x y z
N MET A 1 -3.03 9.23 27.96
CA MET A 1 -3.39 8.30 26.86
C MET A 1 -4.84 8.46 26.41
N TYR A 2 -5.84 8.37 27.31
CA TYR A 2 -7.28 8.59 26.97
C TYR A 2 -7.59 9.98 26.38
N ASN A 3 -7.07 11.05 26.99
CA ASN A 3 -7.25 12.42 26.48
C ASN A 3 -6.55 12.67 25.13
N ALA A 4 -5.47 11.95 24.84
CA ALA A 4 -4.76 12.04 23.56
C ALA A 4 -5.52 11.34 22.42
N VAL A 5 -6.25 10.27 22.74
CA VAL A 5 -7.13 9.58 21.78
C VAL A 5 -8.37 10.42 21.47
N LEU A 6 -8.95 11.09 22.48
CA LEU A 6 -10.08 12.01 22.30
C LEU A 6 -9.69 13.29 21.53
N SER A 7 -8.49 13.84 21.76
CA SER A 7 -8.00 14.98 20.98
C SER A 7 -7.71 14.60 19.51
N ALA A 8 -7.16 13.41 19.26
CA ALA A 8 -6.93 12.91 17.89
C ALA A 8 -8.22 12.71 17.08
N GLN A 9 -9.34 12.38 17.74
CA GLN A 9 -10.66 12.24 17.09
C GLN A 9 -11.24 13.58 16.59
N ASN A 10 -10.71 14.72 17.05
CA ASN A 10 -11.13 16.07 16.69
C ASN A 10 -10.13 16.81 15.78
N LEU A 11 -9.25 16.09 15.07
CA LEU A 11 -8.31 16.68 14.12
C LEU A 11 -8.69 16.30 12.69
N VAL A 12 -8.80 17.29 11.81
CA VAL A 12 -9.02 17.09 10.38
C VAL A 12 -7.85 17.68 9.59
N PHE A 13 -7.06 16.81 8.95
CA PHE A 13 -5.96 17.23 8.09
C PHE A 13 -6.45 17.43 6.65
N ARG A 14 -6.15 18.59 6.05
CA ARG A 14 -6.53 18.92 4.68
C ARG A 14 -5.32 19.29 3.83
N PHE A 15 -5.26 18.73 2.63
CA PHE A 15 -4.27 19.15 1.65
C PHE A 15 -4.70 20.48 1.02
N ALA A 16 -3.86 21.50 1.16
CA ALA A 16 -4.11 22.82 0.57
C ALA A 16 -3.29 22.95 -0.72
N ARG A 17 -3.96 22.89 -1.89
CA ARG A 17 -3.30 23.18 -3.18
C ARG A 17 -2.89 24.65 -3.22
N SER A 18 -1.71 24.95 -3.76
CA SER A 18 -1.32 26.33 -4.05
C SER A 18 -2.29 26.92 -5.07
N GLY A 19 -2.89 28.07 -4.74
CA GLY A 19 -3.68 28.84 -5.68
C GLY A 19 -2.74 29.49 -6.69
N ALA A 20 -2.53 28.86 -7.84
CA ALA A 20 -1.99 29.55 -9.00
C ALA A 20 -3.09 30.47 -9.54
N SER A 21 -2.91 31.77 -9.36
CA SER A 21 -3.57 32.76 -10.20
C SER A 21 -3.11 32.53 -11.65
N GLY A 22 -3.97 31.95 -12.48
CA GLY A 22 -3.82 31.96 -13.94
C GLY A 22 -3.74 30.60 -14.63
N SER A 23 -4.73 30.37 -15.51
CA SER A 23 -4.77 29.47 -16.68
C SER A 23 -4.80 27.94 -16.48
N ASN A 24 -6.03 27.42 -16.63
CA ASN A 24 -6.44 26.19 -17.33
C ASN A 24 -5.44 25.02 -17.45
N ILE A 25 -5.65 23.98 -16.65
CA ILE A 25 -5.38 22.60 -17.08
C ILE A 25 -6.48 21.68 -16.52
N HIS A 26 -7.17 20.97 -17.42
CA HIS A 26 -8.20 19.98 -17.08
C HIS A 26 -7.62 18.82 -16.27
N GLY A 27 -7.98 18.75 -14.99
CA GLY A 27 -7.75 17.61 -14.12
C GLY A 27 -8.69 17.71 -12.92
N ASN A 28 -9.61 16.75 -12.79
CA ASN A 28 -10.67 16.66 -11.78
C ASN A 28 -10.44 17.52 -10.53
N VAL A 29 -11.13 18.65 -10.50
CA VAL A 29 -11.34 19.46 -9.31
C VAL A 29 -12.09 18.56 -8.33
N ILE A 30 -11.40 18.05 -7.31
CA ILE A 30 -12.07 17.66 -6.08
C ILE A 30 -12.64 18.97 -5.56
N LYS A 31 -13.93 19.22 -5.83
CA LYS A 31 -14.69 20.31 -5.21
C LYS A 31 -14.40 20.23 -3.73
N GLU A 32 -14.02 21.34 -3.11
CA GLU A 32 -13.95 21.46 -1.66
C GLU A 32 -15.28 20.94 -1.09
N GLN A 33 -15.29 19.69 -0.60
CA GLN A 33 -16.41 19.23 0.20
C GLN A 33 -16.32 20.01 1.49
N LYS A 34 -17.26 20.94 1.65
CA LYS A 34 -17.44 21.70 2.88
C LYS A 34 -17.97 20.73 3.94
N ILE A 35 -17.06 19.94 4.51
CA ILE A 35 -17.35 19.12 5.68
C ILE A 35 -17.48 20.10 6.84
N GLU A 36 -18.71 20.33 7.28
CA GLU A 36 -18.98 21.02 8.54
C GLU A 36 -18.52 20.11 9.67
N SER A 37 -17.49 20.54 10.38
CA SER A 37 -16.94 19.83 11.54
C SER A 37 -16.56 20.85 12.58
N ASN A 38 -16.79 20.50 13.85
CA ASN A 38 -16.32 21.27 15.01
C ASN A 38 -14.85 20.95 15.36
N ALA A 39 -14.20 20.12 14.55
CA ALA A 39 -12.80 19.75 14.68
C ALA A 39 -11.86 20.90 14.27
N ASP A 40 -10.70 20.98 14.90
CA ASP A 40 -9.63 21.87 14.46
C ASP A 40 -9.09 21.38 13.12
N ILE A 41 -9.17 22.25 12.10
CA ILE A 41 -8.73 21.93 10.74
C ILE A 41 -7.29 22.37 10.57
N HIS A 42 -6.42 21.42 10.30
CA HIS A 42 -5.02 21.65 10.02
C HIS A 42 -4.71 21.42 8.54
N TYR A 43 -3.91 22.30 7.96
CA TYR A 43 -3.61 22.25 6.53
C TYR A 43 -2.16 21.88 6.28
N PHE A 44 -1.92 21.03 5.28
CA PHE A 44 -0.56 20.74 4.80
C PHE A 44 -0.46 20.98 3.30
N SER A 45 0.73 21.37 2.85
CA SER A 45 1.05 21.64 1.46
C SER A 45 2.47 21.14 1.13
N THR A 46 2.67 20.63 -0.08
CA THR A 46 4.01 20.32 -0.62
C THR A 46 4.59 21.48 -1.45
N GLY A 47 4.06 22.69 -1.27
CA GLY A 47 4.54 23.94 -1.85
C GLY A 47 4.16 25.14 -0.99
N THR A 48 4.35 26.37 -1.49
CA THR A 48 4.00 27.60 -0.77
C THR A 48 2.48 27.70 -0.53
N ASN A 49 2.07 27.76 0.74
CA ASN A 49 0.70 28.08 1.11
C ASN A 49 0.65 28.72 2.51
N ALA A 50 0.26 30.00 2.57
CA ALA A 50 0.22 30.77 3.81
C ALA A 50 -0.77 30.24 4.86
N LYS A 51 -1.69 29.35 4.48
CA LYS A 51 -2.66 28.73 5.40
C LYS A 51 -2.23 27.36 5.91
N ALA A 52 -1.13 26.80 5.40
CA ALA A 52 -0.68 25.47 5.78
C ALA A 52 0.20 25.50 7.04
N ASP A 53 -0.10 24.63 8.01
CA ASP A 53 0.75 24.39 9.18
C ASP A 53 2.09 23.77 8.78
N THR A 54 2.11 22.93 7.74
CA THR A 54 3.35 22.42 7.14
C THR A 54 3.46 22.76 5.67
N THR A 55 4.66 23.20 5.26
CA THR A 55 5.01 23.52 3.87
C THR A 55 6.34 22.88 3.49
N VAL A 56 6.53 22.64 2.20
CA VAL A 56 7.84 22.27 1.64
C VAL A 56 8.33 23.42 0.78
N LEU A 57 9.50 23.96 1.12
CA LEU A 57 10.15 25.10 0.46
C LEU A 57 11.62 24.75 0.25
N GLU A 58 12.15 24.96 -0.96
CA GLU A 58 13.58 24.76 -1.26
C GLU A 58 14.12 23.41 -0.74
N GLU A 59 13.39 22.32 -1.02
CA GLU A 59 13.75 20.97 -0.58
C GLU A 59 13.82 20.78 0.95
N SER A 60 13.27 21.69 1.75
CA SER A 60 13.13 21.59 3.21
C SER A 60 11.66 21.53 3.62
N LEU A 61 11.35 20.71 4.63
CA LEU A 61 10.05 20.67 5.30
C LEU A 61 10.03 21.66 6.48
N PHE A 62 8.96 22.44 6.59
CA PHE A 62 8.74 23.40 7.66
C PHE A 62 7.42 23.13 8.39
N TYR A 63 7.37 23.41 9.69
CA TYR A 63 6.14 23.51 10.49
C TYR A 63 6.02 24.92 11.07
N ARG A 64 4.97 25.66 10.68
CA ARG A 64 4.69 27.05 11.11
C ARG A 64 5.92 27.98 11.00
N GLY A 65 6.74 27.78 9.96
CA GLY A 65 7.96 28.55 9.69
C GLY A 65 9.24 28.01 10.34
N GLU A 66 9.14 27.05 11.27
CA GLU A 66 10.31 26.34 11.82
C GLU A 66 10.75 25.24 10.87
N LYS A 67 12.04 25.21 10.48
CA LYS A 67 12.60 24.12 9.67
C LYS A 67 12.61 22.84 10.48
N ILE A 68 12.10 21.76 9.90
CA ILE A 68 12.09 20.42 10.51
C ILE A 68 13.21 19.56 9.95
N ILE A 69 13.25 19.33 8.63
CA ILE A 69 14.22 18.43 7.99
C ILE A 69 14.38 18.76 6.51
N ASP A 70 15.55 18.46 5.93
CA ASP A 70 15.71 18.43 4.49
C ASP A 70 15.02 17.20 3.87
N THR A 71 14.29 17.40 2.78
CA THR A 71 13.52 16.35 2.12
C THR A 71 14.40 15.21 1.59
N ALA A 72 15.65 15.50 1.26
CA ALA A 72 16.65 14.50 0.88
C ALA A 72 17.05 13.56 2.04
N GLU A 73 16.83 13.96 3.29
CA GLU A 73 17.12 13.14 4.47
C GLU A 73 15.92 12.27 4.89
N ILE A 74 14.76 12.44 4.27
CA ILE A 74 13.58 11.63 4.53
C ILE A 74 13.77 10.27 3.85
N MET A 75 13.75 9.20 4.65
CA MET A 75 13.97 7.84 4.15
C MET A 75 12.84 7.33 3.23
N LEU A 76 11.61 7.80 3.46
CA LEU A 76 10.43 7.45 2.68
C LEU A 76 10.45 8.10 1.28
N PRO A 77 10.50 7.31 0.17
CA PRO A 77 10.63 7.87 -1.17
C PRO A 77 9.29 8.36 -1.74
N GLY A 78 9.32 9.46 -2.49
CA GLY A 78 8.26 9.87 -3.42
C GLY A 78 7.31 10.98 -2.94
N PRO A 79 6.71 11.74 -3.88
CA PRO A 79 5.99 12.98 -3.58
C PRO A 79 4.68 12.78 -2.79
N HIS A 80 4.04 11.62 -2.91
CA HIS A 80 2.85 11.28 -2.13
C HIS A 80 3.19 10.93 -0.66
N ASN A 81 4.38 10.40 -0.41
CA ASN A 81 4.84 10.14 0.96
C ASN A 81 5.21 11.44 1.66
N LEU A 82 5.70 12.43 0.92
CA LEU A 82 5.95 13.76 1.47
C LEU A 82 4.66 14.41 2.01
N GLN A 83 3.52 14.21 1.35
CA GLN A 83 2.21 14.63 1.87
C GLN A 83 1.86 13.95 3.20
N ASN A 84 2.11 12.64 3.32
CA ASN A 84 1.89 11.90 4.56
C ASN A 84 2.84 12.35 5.66
N VAL A 85 4.10 12.64 5.32
CA VAL A 85 5.10 13.20 6.24
C VAL A 85 4.63 14.55 6.77
N CYS A 86 4.18 15.47 5.89
CA CYS A 86 3.63 16.76 6.30
C CYS A 86 2.49 16.59 7.32
N ALA A 87 1.50 15.73 7.02
CA ALA A 87 0.39 15.47 7.93
C ALA A 87 0.86 14.84 9.26
N ALA A 88 1.80 13.90 9.22
CA ALA A 88 2.36 13.25 10.41
C ALA A 88 3.14 14.24 11.30
N VAL A 89 3.88 15.18 10.70
CA VAL A 89 4.59 16.23 11.44
C VAL A 89 3.61 17.17 12.14
N ILE A 90 2.52 17.57 11.48
CA ILE A 90 1.47 18.36 12.17
C ILE A 90 0.94 17.59 13.37
N ALA A 91 0.55 16.32 13.18
CA ALA A 91 0.03 15.51 14.27
C ALA A 91 1.03 15.41 15.43
N ALA A 92 2.29 15.10 15.15
CA ALA A 92 3.34 14.98 16.17
C ALA A 92 3.55 16.31 16.93
N LYS A 93 3.58 17.44 16.23
CA LYS A 93 3.74 18.77 16.87
C LYS A 93 2.52 19.16 17.71
N LEU A 94 1.30 18.75 17.32
CA LEU A 94 0.09 18.95 18.14
C LEU A 94 0.07 18.10 19.41
N PHE A 95 0.88 17.04 19.47
CA PHE A 95 1.09 16.22 20.66
C PHE A 95 2.38 16.57 21.41
N ASP A 96 2.96 17.74 21.13
CA ASP A 96 4.18 18.26 21.77
C ASP A 96 5.39 17.31 21.65
N ILE A 97 5.44 16.50 20.58
CA ILE A 97 6.62 15.67 20.28
C ILE A 97 7.75 16.58 19.81
N SER A 98 8.97 16.34 20.34
CA SER A 98 10.15 17.15 20.04
C SER A 98 10.51 17.09 18.55
N THR A 99 11.06 18.19 18.02
CA THR A 99 11.55 18.23 16.63
C THR A 99 12.63 17.15 16.41
N ASP A 100 13.51 16.92 17.39
CA ASP A 100 14.58 15.91 17.30
C ASP A 100 14.03 14.48 17.17
N ASP A 101 13.00 14.12 17.94
CA ASP A 101 12.37 12.80 17.86
C ASP A 101 11.65 12.62 16.51
N ILE A 102 10.97 13.67 16.03
CA ILE A 102 10.33 13.68 14.70
C ILE A 102 11.38 13.43 13.62
N VAL A 103 12.47 14.20 13.63
CA VAL A 103 13.57 14.07 12.65
C VAL A 103 14.18 12.67 12.67
N LYS A 104 14.45 12.13 13.86
CA LYS A 104 14.98 10.77 14.01
C LYS A 104 14.09 9.72 13.35
N VAL A 105 12.77 9.81 13.54
CA VAL A 105 11.82 8.89 12.90
C VAL A 105 11.80 9.11 11.39
N LEU A 106 11.75 10.34 10.90
CA LEU A 106 11.72 10.61 9.45
C LEU A 106 12.98 10.12 8.71
N LYS A 107 14.14 10.13 9.36
CA LYS A 107 15.40 9.60 8.81
C LYS A 107 15.50 8.07 8.82
N THR A 108 14.68 7.38 9.63
CA THR A 108 14.81 5.93 9.84
C THR A 108 13.59 5.12 9.41
N PHE A 109 12.44 5.77 9.28
CA PHE A 109 11.20 5.11 8.88
C PHE A 109 11.25 4.75 7.39
N ALA A 110 11.55 3.49 7.09
CA ALA A 110 11.64 2.96 5.74
C ALA A 110 10.28 2.75 5.05
N GLY A 111 9.17 3.13 5.70
CA GLY A 111 7.82 2.88 5.26
C GLY A 111 7.11 1.81 6.07
N VAL A 112 5.90 1.47 5.64
CA VAL A 112 5.06 0.48 6.31
C VAL A 112 5.31 -0.87 5.66
N GLU A 113 5.75 -1.84 6.44
CA GLU A 113 5.85 -3.24 6.03
C GLU A 113 4.53 -3.70 5.36
N HIS A 114 4.62 -4.56 4.35
CA HIS A 114 3.45 -5.08 3.63
C HIS A 114 2.66 -4.08 2.77
N ARG A 115 3.29 -2.96 2.38
CA ARG A 115 2.74 -2.00 1.40
C ARG A 115 3.69 -1.87 0.21
N MET A 116 3.38 -2.54 -0.89
CA MET A 116 4.28 -2.65 -2.06
C MET A 116 5.73 -2.98 -1.70
N GLU A 117 5.94 -3.78 -0.65
CA GLU A 117 7.26 -4.16 -0.12
C GLU A 117 7.93 -5.12 -1.11
N ASN A 118 9.08 -4.75 -1.67
CA ASN A 118 9.86 -5.67 -2.48
C ASN A 118 10.58 -6.68 -1.57
N VAL A 119 10.21 -7.95 -1.66
CA VAL A 119 10.75 -9.02 -0.80
C VAL A 119 11.94 -9.76 -1.43
N GLY A 120 12.39 -9.30 -2.60
CA GLY A 120 13.55 -9.82 -3.32
C GLY A 120 13.18 -10.48 -4.64
N SER A 121 14.18 -11.16 -5.23
CA SER A 121 14.01 -11.90 -6.48
C SER A 121 14.61 -13.30 -6.41
N ILE A 122 13.99 -14.24 -7.13
CA ILE A 122 14.45 -15.63 -7.27
C ILE A 122 14.36 -15.98 -8.75
N ALA A 123 15.45 -16.50 -9.34
CA ALA A 123 15.51 -16.83 -10.76
C ALA A 123 15.07 -15.68 -11.71
N GLY A 124 15.34 -14.43 -11.33
CA GLY A 124 14.94 -13.24 -12.09
C GLY A 124 13.47 -12.85 -11.96
N ILE A 125 12.69 -13.52 -11.12
CA ILE A 125 11.29 -13.20 -10.81
C ILE A 125 11.25 -12.34 -9.55
N THR A 126 10.55 -11.21 -9.60
CA THR A 126 10.43 -10.27 -8.46
C THR A 126 9.22 -10.62 -7.61
N PHE A 127 9.35 -10.50 -6.28
CA PHE A 127 8.26 -10.74 -5.35
C PHE A 127 7.89 -9.45 -4.63
N ILE A 128 6.58 -9.13 -4.59
CA ILE A 128 6.06 -7.93 -3.94
C ILE A 128 5.00 -8.32 -2.90
N ASN A 129 5.19 -7.82 -1.68
CA ASN A 129 4.26 -7.99 -0.58
C ASN A 129 3.45 -6.71 -0.36
N ASP A 130 2.17 -6.78 -0.71
CA ASP A 130 1.18 -5.71 -0.54
C ASP A 130 -0.02 -6.23 0.29
N SER A 131 0.25 -7.07 1.31
CA SER A 131 -0.79 -7.68 2.16
C SER A 131 -1.73 -6.67 2.83
N LYS A 132 -1.29 -5.41 3.00
CA LYS A 132 -2.11 -4.31 3.54
C LYS A 132 -3.24 -3.87 2.60
N ALA A 133 -3.18 -4.22 1.30
CA ALA A 133 -4.26 -3.96 0.34
C ALA A 133 -5.49 -4.84 0.63
N THR A 134 -6.26 -4.43 1.63
CA THR A 134 -7.44 -5.14 2.16
C THR A 134 -8.75 -4.73 1.48
N ASN A 135 -8.67 -3.92 0.43
CA ASN A 135 -9.80 -3.50 -0.41
C ASN A 135 -9.37 -3.40 -1.88
N VAL A 136 -10.35 -3.44 -2.78
CA VAL A 136 -10.16 -3.45 -4.23
C VAL A 136 -9.41 -2.20 -4.74
N ASP A 137 -9.72 -1.01 -4.23
CA ASP A 137 -9.06 0.23 -4.66
C ASP A 137 -7.55 0.21 -4.41
N SER A 138 -7.13 -0.39 -3.29
CA SER A 138 -5.71 -0.57 -2.96
C SER A 138 -5.01 -1.47 -3.96
N VAL A 139 -5.67 -2.57 -4.37
CA VAL A 139 -5.14 -3.46 -5.42
C VAL A 139 -5.05 -2.72 -6.75
N CYS A 140 -6.05 -1.93 -7.12
CA CYS A 140 -6.01 -1.12 -8.34
C CYS A 140 -4.88 -0.08 -8.33
N TYR A 141 -4.47 0.41 -7.15
CA TYR A 141 -3.28 1.26 -7.02
C TYR A 141 -2.00 0.45 -7.22
N ALA A 142 -1.89 -0.71 -6.57
CA ALA A 142 -0.75 -1.62 -6.71
C ALA A 142 -0.52 -2.03 -8.18
N LEU A 143 -1.59 -2.41 -8.89
CA LEU A 143 -1.55 -2.80 -10.30
C LEU A 143 -0.98 -1.71 -11.21
N ARG A 144 -1.21 -0.43 -10.91
CA ARG A 144 -0.67 0.69 -11.72
C ARG A 144 0.83 0.90 -11.50
N SER A 145 1.33 0.49 -10.34
CA SER A 145 2.73 0.65 -9.95
C SER A 145 3.62 -0.43 -10.55
N VAL A 146 3.08 -1.62 -10.81
CA VAL A 146 3.81 -2.75 -11.43
C VAL A 146 3.76 -2.65 -12.96
N LYS A 147 4.92 -2.53 -13.60
CA LYS A 147 5.06 -2.39 -15.06
C LYS A 147 5.40 -3.69 -15.79
N THR A 148 5.83 -4.69 -15.05
CA THR A 148 6.15 -6.04 -15.51
C THR A 148 4.88 -6.87 -15.64
N ASN A 149 4.98 -8.00 -16.33
CA ASN A 149 3.95 -9.03 -16.25
C ASN A 149 3.81 -9.54 -14.81
N LEU A 150 2.60 -9.91 -14.43
CA LEU A 150 2.21 -10.09 -13.05
C LEU A 150 1.39 -11.36 -12.83
N TYR A 151 1.77 -12.10 -11.80
CA TYR A 151 0.96 -13.12 -11.15
C TYR A 151 0.40 -12.53 -9.85
N LEU A 152 -0.92 -12.31 -9.81
CA LEU A 152 -1.58 -11.65 -8.70
C LEU A 152 -2.15 -12.69 -7.73
N ILE A 153 -1.65 -12.72 -6.49
CA ILE A 153 -2.27 -13.50 -5.41
C ILE A 153 -3.34 -12.62 -4.74
N ALA A 154 -4.60 -13.01 -4.89
CA ALA A 154 -5.77 -12.24 -4.45
C ALA A 154 -6.76 -13.09 -3.65
N GLY A 155 -7.53 -12.48 -2.75
CA GLY A 155 -8.57 -13.13 -1.97
C GLY A 155 -8.37 -13.07 -0.46
N GLY A 156 -9.26 -13.75 0.26
CA GLY A 156 -9.44 -13.64 1.71
C GLY A 156 -10.92 -13.50 2.07
N ARG A 157 -11.20 -12.98 3.27
CA ARG A 157 -12.56 -12.68 3.72
C ARG A 157 -13.15 -11.51 2.94
N ASP A 158 -14.14 -11.82 2.11
CA ASP A 158 -14.86 -10.82 1.33
C ASP A 158 -15.85 -10.04 2.19
N LYS A 159 -16.04 -8.76 1.86
CA LYS A 159 -17.04 -7.86 2.44
C LYS A 159 -17.96 -7.33 1.34
N ASP A 160 -18.46 -8.24 0.49
CA ASP A 160 -19.22 -7.93 -0.71
C ASP A 160 -18.50 -6.99 -1.70
N SER A 161 -17.19 -7.17 -1.85
CA SER A 161 -16.37 -6.33 -2.73
C SER A 161 -16.74 -6.55 -4.20
N ASP A 162 -16.65 -5.49 -5.00
CA ASP A 162 -16.74 -5.57 -6.46
C ASP A 162 -15.34 -5.68 -7.06
N PHE A 163 -14.98 -6.84 -7.62
CA PHE A 163 -13.67 -7.06 -8.23
C PHE A 163 -13.57 -6.60 -9.69
N ARG A 164 -14.66 -6.20 -10.34
CA ARG A 164 -14.65 -5.75 -11.75
C ARG A 164 -13.65 -4.63 -12.06
N PRO A 165 -13.34 -3.68 -11.14
CA PRO A 165 -12.29 -2.68 -11.38
C PRO A 165 -10.93 -3.29 -11.75
N LEU A 166 -10.59 -4.48 -11.25
CA LEU A 166 -9.32 -5.17 -11.57
C LEU A 166 -9.19 -5.43 -13.08
N ILE A 167 -10.30 -5.69 -13.78
CA ILE A 167 -10.32 -5.90 -15.23
C ILE A 167 -9.80 -4.66 -15.97
N ARG A 168 -10.21 -3.47 -15.51
CA ARG A 168 -9.81 -2.21 -16.12
C ARG A 168 -8.34 -1.89 -15.84
N TYR A 169 -7.88 -2.13 -14.63
CA TYR A 169 -6.55 -1.72 -14.19
C TYR A 169 -5.46 -2.78 -14.43
N GLY A 170 -5.83 -4.05 -14.59
CA GLY A 170 -4.91 -5.17 -14.78
C GLY A 170 -4.73 -5.64 -16.23
N LYS A 171 -5.43 -5.02 -17.19
CA LYS A 171 -5.71 -5.56 -18.53
C LYS A 171 -4.49 -6.04 -19.33
N ASP A 172 -3.33 -5.41 -19.15
CA ASP A 172 -2.17 -5.69 -20.00
C ASP A 172 -1.05 -6.45 -19.30
N ASN A 173 -1.10 -6.54 -17.96
CA ASN A 173 0.03 -7.03 -17.17
C ASN A 173 -0.30 -8.31 -16.40
N ILE A 174 -1.56 -8.59 -16.06
CA ILE A 174 -1.90 -9.79 -15.28
C ILE A 174 -1.88 -11.03 -16.19
N LYS A 175 -0.91 -11.91 -15.96
CA LYS A 175 -0.81 -13.23 -16.61
C LYS A 175 -1.74 -14.27 -15.97
N SER A 176 -1.90 -14.22 -14.66
CA SER A 176 -2.80 -15.11 -13.92
C SER A 176 -3.16 -14.52 -12.56
N ILE A 177 -4.34 -14.90 -12.06
CA ILE A 177 -4.79 -14.61 -10.70
C ILE A 177 -4.77 -15.91 -9.90
N ILE A 178 -4.10 -15.89 -8.75
CA ILE A 178 -4.07 -17.01 -7.84
C ILE A 178 -4.99 -16.65 -6.68
N ALA A 179 -6.19 -17.21 -6.72
CA ALA A 179 -7.24 -16.93 -5.77
C ALA A 179 -7.07 -17.76 -4.49
N ILE A 180 -7.14 -17.09 -3.34
CA ILE A 180 -7.04 -17.69 -2.00
C ILE A 180 -8.25 -17.30 -1.12
N GLY A 181 -8.46 -18.03 -0.03
CA GLY A 181 -9.47 -17.71 0.98
C GLY A 181 -10.94 -17.88 0.56
N GLU A 182 -11.84 -17.29 1.34
CA GLU A 182 -13.30 -17.36 1.15
C GLU A 182 -13.74 -16.75 -0.22
N ALA A 183 -12.99 -15.76 -0.73
CA ALA A 183 -13.33 -15.05 -1.97
C ALA A 183 -12.97 -15.79 -3.29
N LYS A 184 -12.41 -17.01 -3.24
CA LYS A 184 -11.92 -17.74 -4.43
C LYS A 184 -12.95 -17.83 -5.56
N ASP A 185 -14.14 -18.32 -5.24
CA ASP A 185 -15.18 -18.53 -6.24
C ASP A 185 -15.68 -17.21 -6.83
N LYS A 186 -15.82 -16.17 -6.00
CA LYS A 186 -16.25 -14.85 -6.47
C LYS A 186 -15.22 -14.20 -7.38
N LEU A 187 -13.93 -14.34 -7.07
CA LEU A 187 -12.84 -13.91 -7.96
C LEU A 187 -12.90 -14.65 -9.29
N PHE A 188 -13.07 -15.97 -9.28
CA PHE A 188 -13.21 -16.78 -10.49
C PHE A 188 -14.40 -16.34 -11.34
N GLN A 189 -15.58 -16.21 -10.74
CA GLN A 189 -16.81 -15.80 -11.44
C GLN A 189 -16.68 -14.40 -12.05
N THR A 190 -16.00 -13.48 -11.35
CA THR A 190 -15.88 -12.09 -11.79
C THR A 190 -14.78 -11.90 -12.83
N LEU A 191 -13.66 -12.61 -12.70
CA LEU A 191 -12.42 -12.33 -13.44
C LEU A 191 -12.01 -13.45 -14.41
N GLY A 192 -12.58 -14.65 -14.31
CA GLY A 192 -12.19 -15.83 -15.08
C GLY A 192 -12.42 -15.72 -16.59
N ASN A 193 -13.30 -14.81 -17.03
CA ASN A 193 -13.47 -14.50 -18.45
C ASN A 193 -12.38 -13.56 -19.00
N ASN A 194 -11.58 -12.95 -18.13
CA ASN A 194 -10.57 -11.96 -18.49
C ASN A 194 -9.15 -12.45 -18.23
N TYR A 195 -8.96 -13.29 -17.22
CA TYR A 195 -7.66 -13.81 -16.82
C TYR A 195 -7.77 -15.29 -16.47
N PRO A 196 -6.70 -16.08 -16.67
CA PRO A 196 -6.56 -17.37 -16.00
C PRO A 196 -6.67 -17.17 -14.48
N VAL A 197 -7.49 -18.00 -13.83
CA VAL A 197 -7.66 -17.98 -12.37
C VAL A 197 -7.35 -19.38 -11.84
N LEU A 198 -6.40 -19.47 -10.93
CA LEU A 198 -5.99 -20.70 -10.25
C LEU A 198 -6.39 -20.61 -8.78
N PHE A 199 -6.85 -21.71 -8.20
CA PHE A 199 -7.14 -21.77 -6.77
C PHE A 199 -5.92 -22.27 -6.01
N ALA A 200 -5.69 -21.70 -4.83
CA ALA A 200 -4.72 -22.20 -3.87
C ALA A 200 -5.33 -22.15 -2.45
N ASP A 201 -5.03 -23.16 -1.65
CA ASP A 201 -5.54 -23.33 -0.28
C ASP A 201 -4.64 -22.70 0.77
N SER A 202 -3.41 -22.34 0.39
CA SER A 202 -2.41 -21.69 1.25
C SER A 202 -1.60 -20.64 0.48
N LEU A 203 -0.87 -19.79 1.20
CA LEU A 203 0.04 -18.82 0.55
C LEU A 203 1.26 -19.52 -0.04
N GLU A 204 1.71 -20.60 0.60
CA GLU A 204 2.80 -21.47 0.16
C GLU A 204 2.49 -22.07 -1.21
N GLU A 205 1.28 -22.64 -1.34
CA GLU A 205 0.79 -23.17 -2.61
C GLU A 205 0.59 -22.06 -3.65
N ALA A 206 0.05 -20.90 -3.24
CA ALA A 206 -0.18 -19.79 -4.14
C ALA A 206 1.13 -19.25 -4.74
N VAL A 207 2.15 -19.10 -3.88
CA VAL A 207 3.50 -18.68 -4.24
C VAL A 207 4.16 -19.74 -5.13
N GLY A 208 4.03 -21.03 -4.80
CA GLY A 208 4.54 -22.14 -5.61
C GLY A 208 3.94 -22.17 -7.02
N LYS A 209 2.62 -22.17 -7.14
CA LYS A 209 1.90 -22.14 -8.43
C LYS A 209 2.27 -20.92 -9.26
N SER A 210 2.39 -19.75 -8.63
CA SER A 210 2.81 -18.52 -9.32
C SER A 210 4.24 -18.66 -9.85
N PHE A 211 5.14 -19.22 -9.05
CA PHE A 211 6.56 -19.37 -9.39
C PHE A 211 6.80 -20.38 -10.51
N GLU A 212 6.06 -21.48 -10.54
CA GLU A 212 6.16 -22.49 -11.61
C GLU A 212 5.77 -21.94 -12.99
N LEU A 213 4.86 -20.97 -13.04
CA LEU A 213 4.40 -20.35 -14.28
C LEU A 213 5.21 -19.12 -14.66
N ALA A 214 5.84 -18.47 -13.68
CA ALA A 214 6.56 -17.22 -13.88
C ALA A 214 7.88 -17.43 -14.64
N THR A 215 8.24 -16.43 -15.44
CA THR A 215 9.48 -16.38 -16.20
C THR A 215 10.34 -15.20 -15.75
N PRO A 216 11.67 -15.22 -15.97
CA PRO A 216 12.54 -14.11 -15.60
C PRO A 216 12.02 -12.77 -16.14
N GLY A 217 11.95 -11.75 -15.28
CA GLY A 217 11.36 -10.45 -15.56
C GLY A 217 9.89 -10.30 -15.15
N ASP A 218 9.20 -11.40 -14.84
CA ASP A 218 7.85 -11.36 -14.27
C ASP A 218 7.86 -10.97 -12.79
N THR A 219 6.69 -10.64 -12.26
CA THR A 219 6.46 -10.29 -10.86
C THR A 219 5.36 -11.16 -10.25
N ILE A 220 5.56 -11.60 -9.01
CA ILE A 220 4.56 -12.27 -8.18
C ILE A 220 4.20 -11.31 -7.05
N MET A 221 2.93 -10.91 -6.97
CA MET A 221 2.49 -9.92 -5.99
C MET A 221 1.35 -10.46 -5.14
N LEU A 222 1.52 -10.41 -3.82
CA LEU A 222 0.40 -10.53 -2.89
C LEU A 222 -0.28 -9.16 -2.76
N SER A 223 -1.45 -8.98 -3.37
CA SER A 223 -2.30 -7.79 -3.18
C SER A 223 -3.77 -8.27 -3.07
N PRO A 224 -4.24 -8.59 -1.85
CA PRO A 224 -5.37 -9.50 -1.65
C PRO A 224 -6.75 -8.92 -1.99
N GLY A 225 -6.93 -7.60 -1.88
CA GLY A 225 -8.21 -6.93 -2.08
C GLY A 225 -9.28 -7.28 -1.05
N CYS A 226 -8.96 -8.14 -0.08
CA CYS A 226 -9.85 -8.68 0.94
C CYS A 226 -9.20 -8.62 2.33
N ALA A 227 -10.04 -8.66 3.37
CA ALA A 227 -9.57 -8.84 4.74
C ALA A 227 -8.92 -10.22 4.92
N SER A 228 -8.07 -10.38 5.95
CA SER A 228 -7.27 -11.60 6.14
C SER A 228 -7.88 -12.62 7.10
N PHE A 229 -8.97 -12.26 7.81
CA PHE A 229 -9.48 -12.96 9.00
C PHE A 229 -10.10 -14.34 8.76
N ASP A 230 -10.14 -14.79 7.52
CA ASP A 230 -10.53 -16.15 7.15
C ASP A 230 -9.37 -17.14 7.28
N MET A 231 -8.18 -16.73 6.87
CA MET A 231 -6.98 -17.59 6.85
C MET A 231 -5.90 -17.16 7.85
N PHE A 232 -5.94 -15.91 8.33
CA PHE A 232 -4.87 -15.30 9.13
C PHE A 232 -5.41 -14.39 10.23
N GLU A 233 -4.68 -14.31 11.34
CA GLU A 233 -4.96 -13.40 12.46
C GLU A 233 -5.08 -11.92 12.06
N ASN A 234 -4.26 -11.45 11.13
CA ASN A 234 -4.23 -10.06 10.64
C ASN A 234 -3.43 -9.97 9.32
N PHE A 235 -3.40 -8.79 8.71
CA PHE A 235 -2.72 -8.59 7.44
C PHE A 235 -1.19 -8.72 7.58
N GLU A 236 -0.64 -8.42 8.75
CA GLU A 236 0.77 -8.59 9.05
C GLU A 236 1.15 -10.08 9.12
N HIS A 237 0.31 -10.92 9.73
CA HIS A 237 0.48 -12.38 9.72
C HIS A 237 0.45 -12.92 8.29
N ARG A 238 -0.52 -12.50 7.48
CA ARG A 238 -0.58 -12.85 6.05
C ARG A 238 0.66 -12.38 5.28
N GLY A 239 1.14 -11.18 5.55
CA GLY A 239 2.34 -10.62 4.92
C GLY A 239 3.61 -11.38 5.31
N ARG A 240 3.75 -11.80 6.58
CA ARG A 240 4.85 -12.66 7.04
C ARG A 240 4.76 -14.06 6.43
N ALA A 241 3.57 -14.66 6.34
CA ALA A 241 3.37 -15.95 5.69
C ALA A 241 3.82 -15.93 4.22
N PHE A 242 3.51 -14.86 3.48
CA PHE A 242 4.01 -14.69 2.12
C PHE A 242 5.54 -14.61 2.06
N LYS A 243 6.19 -13.85 2.95
CA LYS A 243 7.66 -13.80 3.01
C LYS A 243 8.29 -15.14 3.35
N ASN A 244 7.67 -15.89 4.26
CA ASN A 244 8.12 -17.24 4.60
C ASN A 244 8.02 -18.18 3.39
N ALA A 245 6.88 -18.18 2.68
CA ALA A 245 6.71 -18.97 1.46
C ALA A 245 7.76 -18.63 0.38
N VAL A 246 8.08 -17.35 0.20
CA VAL A 246 9.15 -16.92 -0.72
C VAL A 246 10.53 -17.38 -0.23
N ALA A 247 10.81 -17.30 1.07
CA ALA A 247 12.07 -17.79 1.64
C ALA A 247 12.22 -19.32 1.49
N ASP A 248 11.14 -20.08 1.66
CA ASP A 248 11.15 -21.54 1.49
C ASP A 248 11.39 -21.96 0.04
N LEU A 249 10.86 -21.21 -0.94
CA LEU A 249 11.23 -21.37 -2.34
C LEU A 249 12.73 -21.18 -2.57
N LYS A 250 13.31 -20.11 -1.99
CA LYS A 250 14.74 -19.82 -2.12
C LYS A 250 15.62 -20.92 -1.54
N ASN A 251 15.15 -21.56 -0.47
CA ASN A 251 15.86 -22.65 0.21
C ASN A 251 15.57 -24.03 -0.39
N GLY A 252 14.76 -24.13 -1.45
CA GLY A 252 14.48 -25.38 -2.17
C GLY A 252 13.57 -26.37 -1.43
N LYS A 253 12.79 -25.93 -0.43
CA LYS A 253 11.97 -26.85 0.39
C LYS A 253 10.70 -27.38 -0.29
N ASN A 254 10.34 -26.92 -1.49
CA ASN A 254 9.11 -27.32 -2.17
C ASN A 254 9.26 -28.46 -3.20
N LYS A 255 10.17 -29.41 -2.95
CA LYS A 255 10.16 -30.75 -3.56
C LYS A 255 10.77 -31.73 -2.56
N ASN A 256 9.95 -32.48 -1.80
CA ASN A 256 10.26 -33.84 -1.25
C ASN A 256 9.34 -34.30 -0.08
N GLU A 257 8.01 -34.08 -0.08
CA GLU A 257 7.15 -34.69 0.97
C GLU A 257 5.92 -35.47 0.49
N THR A 258 5.75 -35.77 -0.81
CA THR A 258 4.63 -36.63 -1.29
C THR A 258 5.06 -37.99 -1.84
N ILE A 259 6.33 -38.37 -1.74
CA ILE A 259 6.79 -39.72 -2.09
C ILE A 259 7.43 -40.34 -0.85
N ASN A 260 6.59 -40.81 0.07
CA ASN A 260 6.85 -41.95 0.98
C ASN A 260 5.85 -41.92 2.14
N GLN A 261 4.59 -42.25 1.87
CA GLN A 261 3.86 -43.10 2.80
C GLN A 261 3.38 -44.31 2.00
N LYS A 262 3.95 -45.44 2.39
CA LYS A 262 3.66 -46.80 1.94
C LYS A 262 2.23 -47.20 2.29
#